data_AF-A0AA95SBW7-F1
#
_entry.id   AF-A0AA95SBW7-F1
#
_cell.length_a   1.000
_cell.length_b   1.000
_cell.length_c   1.000
_cell.angle_alpha   90.00
_cell.angle_beta   90.00
_cell.angle_gamma   90.00
#
_symmetry.space_group_name_H-M   'P 1'
#
loop_
_entity.id
_entity.type
_entity.pdbx_description
1 polymer ?
#
loop_
_entity_poly.entity_id
_entity_poly.type
_entity_poly.pdbx_seq_one_letter_code
_entity_poly.pdbx_strand_id
1 'polypeptide(L)'
;MRRFILAHLFCQSLTWLSSLFHVQFNLLTFPYREFPNATDLLVTTEYFFYPTFCAFYIIFESKGNYLFRLIYLSFWITGLTMIDFLIERYTNLIEYAHYSWYWTWVNFVILFAVTNIFYQWFFKDKALFGEDEGVTR
;
A
#
# COMPACT_ATOMS: atom_id res chain seq x y z
N MET A 1 -11.79 3.51 -13.64
CA MET A 1 -11.73 4.51 -12.55
C MET A 1 -12.23 3.99 -11.19
N ARG A 2 -13.44 3.42 -11.07
CA ARG A 2 -13.99 2.93 -9.78
C ARG A 2 -13.07 1.92 -9.05
N ARG A 3 -12.45 0.98 -9.78
CA ARG A 3 -11.48 0.00 -9.28
C ARG A 3 -10.25 0.65 -8.63
N PHE A 4 -9.72 1.69 -9.26
CA PHE A 4 -8.57 2.45 -8.76
C PHE A 4 -8.89 3.13 -7.43
N ILE A 5 -10.00 3.86 -7.38
CA ILE A 5 -10.40 4.64 -6.20
C ILE A 5 -10.63 3.71 -5.00
N LEU A 6 -11.28 2.55 -5.22
CA LEU A 6 -11.49 1.56 -4.16
C LEU A 6 -10.17 0.99 -3.63
N ALA A 7 -9.27 0.59 -4.52
CA ALA A 7 -7.96 0.06 -4.14
C ALA A 7 -7.12 1.12 -3.42
N HIS A 8 -7.13 2.36 -3.90
CA HIS A 8 -6.43 3.49 -3.30
C HIS A 8 -6.94 3.76 -1.88
N LEU A 9 -8.26 3.95 -1.72
CA LEU A 9 -8.85 4.27 -0.41
C LEU A 9 -8.64 3.15 0.61
N PHE A 10 -8.74 1.89 0.18
CA PHE A 10 -8.51 0.75 1.06
C PHE A 10 -7.04 0.59 1.44
N CYS A 11 -6.12 0.76 0.48
CA CYS A 11 -4.70 0.75 0.80
C CYS A 11 -4.34 1.92 1.72
N GLN A 12 -4.88 3.12 1.46
CA GLN A 12 -4.65 4.32 2.26
C GLN A 12 -5.07 4.14 3.72
N SER A 13 -6.22 3.52 3.98
CA SER A 13 -6.65 3.26 5.36
C SER A 13 -5.75 2.26 6.07
N LEU A 14 -5.27 1.22 5.38
CA LEU A 14 -4.31 0.26 5.92
C LEU A 14 -2.95 0.91 6.20
N THR A 15 -2.43 1.69 5.25
CA THR A 15 -1.17 2.43 5.42
C THR A 15 -1.23 3.32 6.65
N TRP A 16 -2.32 4.07 6.81
CA TRP A 16 -2.49 4.93 7.96
C TRP A 16 -2.49 4.16 9.30
N LEU A 17 -3.21 3.05 9.38
CA LEU A 17 -3.23 2.20 10.59
C LEU A 17 -1.85 1.64 10.91
N SER A 18 -1.12 1.15 9.90
CA SER A 18 0.24 0.65 10.07
C SER A 18 1.20 1.75 10.54
N SER A 19 1.09 2.95 10.00
CA SER A 19 2.00 4.05 10.34
C SER A 19 1.72 4.63 11.72
N LEU A 20 0.45 4.69 12.15
CA LEU A 20 0.11 4.98 13.54
C LEU A 20 0.69 3.93 14.50
N PHE A 21 0.61 2.64 14.14
CA PHE A 21 1.19 1.57 14.95
C PHE A 21 2.72 1.77 15.07
N HIS A 22 3.42 2.05 13.98
CA HIS A 22 4.87 2.27 14.03
C HIS A 22 5.27 3.48 14.88
N VAL A 23 4.53 4.59 14.82
CA VAL A 23 4.79 5.77 15.66
C VAL A 23 4.52 5.48 17.13
N GLN A 24 3.41 4.79 17.45
CA GLN A 24 3.05 4.45 18.84
C GLN A 24 4.13 3.62 19.53
N PHE A 25 4.77 2.72 18.78
CA PHE A 25 5.85 1.88 19.29
C PHE A 25 7.25 2.52 19.17
N ASN A 26 7.35 3.80 18.76
CA ASN A 26 8.61 4.52 18.52
C ASN A 26 9.54 3.84 17.49
N LEU A 27 8.97 3.11 16.52
CA LEU A 27 9.75 2.49 15.43
C LEU A 27 10.12 3.53 14.37
N LEU A 28 9.22 4.48 14.11
CA LEU A 28 9.43 5.60 13.21
C LEU A 28 9.24 6.92 13.96
N THR A 29 10.21 7.83 13.81
CA THR A 29 10.09 9.20 14.29
C THR A 29 10.23 10.16 13.11
N PHE A 30 9.33 11.12 13.01
CA PHE A 30 9.34 12.11 11.93
C PHE A 30 9.78 13.46 12.48
N PRO A 31 11.07 13.84 12.33
CA PRO A 31 11.60 15.10 12.85
C PRO A 31 11.03 16.33 12.12
N TYR A 32 10.79 16.23 10.80
CA TYR A 32 10.13 17.27 10.01
C TYR A 32 8.68 16.86 9.74
N ARG A 33 7.73 17.57 10.37
CA ARG A 33 6.30 17.29 10.31
C ARG A 33 5.60 18.30 9.40
N GLU A 34 4.91 17.81 8.38
CA GLU A 34 4.08 18.64 7.49
C GLU A 34 2.92 19.30 8.26
N PHE A 35 2.34 18.58 9.23
CA PHE A 35 1.22 19.07 10.05
C PHE A 35 1.45 18.77 11.55
N PRO A 36 2.29 19.56 12.24
CA PRO A 36 2.70 19.27 13.62
C PRO A 36 1.55 19.24 14.64
N ASN A 37 0.41 19.87 14.34
CA ASN A 37 -0.76 19.93 15.23
C ASN A 37 -1.86 18.90 14.92
N ALA A 38 -1.81 18.21 13.78
CA ALA A 38 -2.89 17.32 13.34
C ALA A 38 -2.49 15.84 13.31
N THR A 39 -1.25 15.54 12.89
CA THR A 39 -0.78 14.16 12.76
C THR A 39 0.73 14.11 12.84
N ASP A 40 1.26 13.16 13.61
CA ASP A 40 2.70 12.89 13.73
C ASP A 40 3.27 12.14 12.51
N LEU A 41 2.64 12.24 11.34
CA LEU A 41 2.94 11.45 10.14
C LEU A 41 3.20 12.35 8.92
N LEU A 42 4.03 11.91 7.97
CA LEU A 42 4.10 12.54 6.64
C LEU A 42 2.88 12.15 5.80
N VAL A 43 1.89 13.05 5.80
CA VAL A 43 0.64 12.85 5.06
C VAL A 43 0.93 12.59 3.58
N THR A 44 1.85 13.33 2.95
CA THR A 44 2.11 13.22 1.50
C THR A 44 2.60 11.82 1.09
N THR A 45 3.54 11.24 1.83
CA THR A 45 4.11 9.93 1.49
C THR A 45 3.14 8.81 1.85
N GLU A 46 2.61 8.85 3.06
CA GLU A 46 1.76 7.80 3.64
C GLU A 46 0.36 7.74 3.00
N TYR A 47 -0.25 8.90 2.71
CA TYR A 47 -1.62 8.96 2.19
C TYR A 47 -1.69 9.01 0.67
N PHE A 48 -0.66 9.54 0.01
CA PHE A 48 -0.72 9.77 -1.42
C PHE A 48 0.22 8.85 -2.19
N PHE A 49 1.49 8.78 -1.77
CA PHE A 49 2.49 8.05 -2.53
C PHE A 49 2.26 6.52 -2.50
N TYR A 50 2.36 5.88 -1.32
CA TYR A 50 2.23 4.42 -1.24
C TYR A 50 0.86 3.89 -1.71
N PRO A 51 -0.29 4.50 -1.34
CA PRO A 51 -1.60 4.02 -1.78
C PRO A 51 -1.82 4.15 -3.30
N THR A 52 -1.24 5.20 -3.92
CA THR A 52 -1.26 5.36 -5.38
C THR A 52 -0.47 4.27 -6.07
N PHE A 53 0.74 3.96 -5.60
CA PHE A 53 1.55 2.87 -6.14
C PHE A 53 0.86 1.51 -5.97
N CYS A 54 0.20 1.27 -4.84
CA CYS A 54 -0.59 0.05 -4.63
C CYS A 54 -1.77 -0.07 -5.61
N ALA A 55 -2.51 1.02 -5.80
CA ALA A 55 -3.62 1.06 -6.74
C ALA A 55 -3.16 0.85 -8.19
N PHE A 56 -1.99 1.39 -8.57
CA PHE A 56 -1.37 1.12 -9.87
C PHE A 56 -0.97 -0.35 -10.02
N TYR A 57 -0.31 -0.93 -9.01
CA TYR A 57 0.06 -2.34 -9.00
C TYR A 57 -1.16 -3.23 -9.23
N ILE A 58 -2.28 -3.01 -8.51
CA ILE A 58 -3.50 -3.82 -8.63
C ILE A 58 -4.15 -3.71 -10.01
N ILE A 59 -4.04 -2.56 -10.69
CA ILE A 59 -4.61 -2.38 -12.04
C ILE A 59 -3.75 -3.01 -13.12
N PHE A 60 -2.43 -2.88 -12.99
CA PHE A 60 -1.48 -3.45 -13.95
C PHE A 60 -1.21 -4.93 -13.71
N GLU A 61 -1.61 -5.46 -12.55
CA GLU A 61 -1.50 -6.86 -12.23
C GLU A 61 -2.30 -7.71 -13.23
N SER A 62 -1.57 -8.50 -14.00
CA SER A 62 -2.16 -9.45 -14.94
C SER A 62 -2.75 -10.65 -14.20
N LYS A 63 -3.88 -11.18 -14.69
CA LYS A 63 -4.57 -12.38 -14.19
C LYS A 63 -3.81 -13.69 -14.53
N GLY A 64 -2.49 -13.68 -14.43
CA GLY A 64 -1.63 -14.82 -14.71
C GLY A 64 -1.44 -15.73 -13.51
N ASN A 65 -0.45 -16.63 -13.61
CA ASN A 65 -0.11 -17.59 -12.56
C ASN A 65 0.21 -16.90 -11.23
N TYR A 66 -0.22 -17.51 -10.11
CA TYR A 66 0.03 -17.02 -8.76
C TYR A 66 1.52 -16.77 -8.47
N LEU A 67 2.41 -17.59 -9.04
CA LEU A 67 3.85 -17.41 -8.88
C LEU A 67 4.36 -16.14 -9.58
N PHE A 68 3.89 -15.87 -10.80
CA PHE A 68 4.24 -14.65 -11.54
C PHE A 68 3.75 -13.41 -10.81
N ARG A 69 2.58 -13.51 -10.19
CA ARG A 69 1.98 -12.47 -9.36
C ARG A 69 2.82 -12.14 -8.13
N LEU A 70 3.32 -13.16 -7.42
CA LEU A 70 4.22 -12.97 -6.28
C LEU A 70 5.56 -12.37 -6.69
N ILE A 71 6.14 -12.80 -7.81
CA ILE A 71 7.38 -12.22 -8.33
C ILE A 71 7.15 -10.74 -8.69
N TYR A 72 6.07 -10.44 -9.40
CA TYR A 72 5.69 -9.08 -9.76
C TYR A 72 5.49 -8.20 -8.51
N LEU A 73 4.78 -8.71 -7.49
CA LEU A 73 4.62 -8.06 -6.19
C LEU A 73 5.97 -7.74 -5.55
N SER A 74 6.85 -8.74 -5.45
CA SER A 74 8.17 -8.57 -4.83
C SER A 74 9.02 -7.54 -5.57
N PHE A 75 8.94 -7.49 -6.91
CA PHE A 75 9.64 -6.50 -7.72
C PHE A 75 9.15 -5.07 -7.44
N TRP A 76 7.84 -4.86 -7.41
CA TRP A 76 7.25 -3.55 -7.09
C TRP A 76 7.64 -3.07 -5.69
N ILE A 77 7.54 -3.97 -4.70
CA ILE A 77 7.87 -3.64 -3.32
C ILE A 77 9.35 -3.33 -3.15
N THR A 78 10.23 -4.09 -3.82
CA THR A 78 11.67 -3.85 -3.75
C THR A 78 12.02 -2.49 -4.34
N GLY A 79 11.42 -2.10 -5.48
CA GLY A 79 11.59 -0.77 -6.05
C GLY A 79 11.10 0.34 -5.11
N LEU A 80 9.91 0.14 -4.50
CA LEU A 80 9.32 1.11 -3.59
C LEU A 80 10.11 1.24 -2.28
N THR A 81 10.62 0.13 -1.74
CA THR A 81 11.50 0.11 -0.56
C THR A 81 12.84 0.77 -0.86
N MET A 82 13.37 0.63 -2.08
CA MET A 82 14.59 1.30 -2.49
C MET A 82 14.43 2.82 -2.58
N ILE A 83 13.27 3.29 -3.09
CA ILE A 83 12.91 4.71 -3.08
C ILE A 83 12.78 5.21 -1.64
N ASP A 84 12.12 4.44 -0.77
CA ASP A 84 11.97 4.77 0.65
C ASP A 84 13.32 4.92 1.35
N PHE A 85 14.22 3.96 1.15
CA PHE A 85 15.58 3.99 1.68
C PHE A 85 16.38 5.19 1.15
N LEU A 86 16.17 5.58 -0.11
CA LEU A 86 16.80 6.77 -0.67
C LEU A 86 16.24 8.04 -0.02
N ILE A 87 14.93 8.11 0.19
CA ILE A 87 14.29 9.23 0.89
C ILE A 87 14.83 9.32 2.31
N GLU A 88 14.87 8.23 3.07
CA GLU A 88 15.45 8.18 4.42
C GLU A 88 16.89 8.70 4.43
N ARG A 89 17.72 8.24 3.50
CA ARG A 89 19.16 8.54 3.50
C ARG A 89 19.48 9.97 3.12
N TYR A 90 18.71 10.56 2.20
CA TYR A 90 18.96 11.89 1.64
C TYR A 90 18.09 12.98 2.25
N THR A 91 16.95 12.60 2.80
CA THR A 91 15.96 13.49 3.37
C THR A 91 15.80 13.02 4.81
N ASN A 92 16.35 13.78 5.76
CA ASN A 92 16.19 13.56 7.22
C ASN A 92 14.72 13.81 7.65
N LEU A 93 13.75 13.32 6.87
CA LEU A 93 12.31 13.39 7.10
C LEU A 93 11.88 12.26 8.03
N ILE A 94 12.62 11.15 8.03
CA ILE A 94 12.31 9.92 8.77
C ILE A 94 13.58 9.48 9.51
N GLU A 95 13.50 9.42 10.84
CA GLU A 95 14.51 8.78 11.68
C GLU A 95 13.99 7.44 12.18
N TYR A 96 14.68 6.38 11.78
CA TYR A 96 14.44 5.03 12.26
C TYR A 96 15.27 4.78 13.52
N ALA A 97 14.64 4.78 14.69
CA ALA A 97 15.35 4.61 15.96
C ALA A 97 15.85 3.16 16.18
N HIS A 98 15.02 2.17 15.86
CA HIS A 98 15.30 0.74 16.06
C HIS A 98 14.83 -0.13 14.88
N TYR A 99 14.59 0.47 13.72
CA TYR A 99 13.91 -0.18 12.62
C TYR A 99 14.92 -0.59 11.54
N SER A 100 14.89 -1.87 11.17
CA SER A 100 15.69 -2.39 10.06
C SER A 100 14.91 -2.29 8.76
N TRP A 101 15.59 -2.00 7.64
CA TRP A 101 14.99 -1.89 6.30
C TRP A 101 14.12 -3.08 5.87
N TYR A 102 14.42 -4.29 6.38
CA TYR A 102 13.62 -5.49 6.14
C TYR A 102 12.19 -5.35 6.68
N TRP A 103 11.97 -4.64 7.79
CA TRP A 103 10.63 -4.42 8.34
C TRP A 103 9.79 -3.54 7.44
N THR A 104 10.38 -2.52 6.80
CA THR A 104 9.70 -1.71 5.77
C THR A 104 9.25 -2.61 4.62
N TRP A 105 10.14 -3.47 4.14
CA TRP A 105 9.85 -4.40 3.05
C TRP A 105 8.70 -5.36 3.41
N VAL A 106 8.74 -5.98 4.59
CA VAL A 106 7.68 -6.88 5.07
C VAL A 106 6.35 -6.16 5.23
N ASN A 107 6.36 -4.94 5.76
CA ASN A 107 5.14 -4.14 5.90
C ASN A 107 4.49 -3.85 4.55
N PHE A 108 5.27 -3.45 3.55
CA PHE A 108 4.74 -3.23 2.20
C PHE A 108 4.21 -4.52 1.55
N VAL A 109 4.86 -5.67 1.77
CA VAL A 109 4.35 -6.98 1.33
C VAL A 109 2.98 -7.24 1.93
N ILE A 110 2.81 -7.07 3.24
CA ILE A 110 1.54 -7.31 3.93
C ILE A 110 0.48 -6.35 3.40
N LEU A 111 0.78 -5.05 3.30
CA LEU A 111 -0.15 -4.03 2.82
C LEU A 111 -0.69 -4.34 1.43
N PHE A 112 0.21 -4.60 0.48
CA PHE A 112 -0.15 -4.85 -0.91
C PHE A 112 -0.86 -6.19 -1.06
N ALA A 113 -0.43 -7.23 -0.33
CA ALA A 113 -1.08 -8.53 -0.35
C ALA A 113 -2.51 -8.45 0.19
N VAL A 114 -2.73 -7.80 1.35
CA VAL A 114 -4.06 -7.64 1.95
C VAL A 114 -4.97 -6.82 1.04
N THR A 115 -4.48 -5.69 0.50
CA THR A 115 -5.24 -4.85 -0.44
C THR A 115 -5.65 -5.64 -1.67
N ASN A 116 -4.76 -6.48 -2.20
CA ASN A 116 -5.02 -7.27 -3.38
C ASN A 116 -6.01 -8.43 -3.09
N ILE A 117 -5.89 -9.11 -1.95
CA ILE A 117 -6.87 -10.12 -1.50
C ILE A 117 -8.25 -9.48 -1.38
N PHE A 118 -8.36 -8.32 -0.74
CA PHE A 118 -9.61 -7.58 -0.60
C PHE A 118 -10.19 -7.16 -1.95
N TYR A 119 -9.35 -6.63 -2.86
CA TYR A 119 -9.76 -6.26 -4.20
C TYR A 119 -10.31 -7.46 -4.98
N GLN A 120 -9.63 -8.60 -4.95
CA GLN A 120 -10.08 -9.81 -5.61
C GLN A 120 -11.38 -10.32 -5.02
N TRP A 121 -11.51 -10.31 -3.70
CA TRP A 121 -12.74 -10.69 -3.01
C TRP A 121 -13.92 -9.78 -3.40
N PHE A 122 -13.73 -8.46 -3.35
CA PHE A 122 -14.78 -7.47 -3.65
C PHE A 122 -15.27 -7.53 -5.11
N PHE A 123 -14.39 -7.81 -6.07
CA PHE A 123 -14.75 -7.91 -7.49
C PHE A 123 -15.14 -9.32 -7.93
N LYS A 124 -14.80 -10.37 -7.17
CA LYS A 124 -15.26 -11.74 -7.41
C LYS A 124 -16.78 -11.86 -7.29
N ASP A 125 -17.37 -11.20 -6.28
CA ASP A 125 -18.82 -11.18 -6.09
C ASP A 125 -19.56 -10.44 -7.21
N LYS A 126 -18.98 -9.37 -7.78
CA LYS A 126 -19.61 -8.66 -8.90
C LYS A 126 -19.65 -9.44 -10.20
N ALA A 127 -18.76 -10.41 -10.39
CA ALA A 127 -18.86 -11.33 -11.53
C ALA A 127 -20.02 -12.31 -11.32
N LEU A 128 -20.25 -12.74 -10.08
CA LEU A 128 -21.35 -13.65 -9.71
C LEU A 128 -22.73 -13.00 -9.87
N PHE A 129 -22.87 -11.71 -9.55
CA PHE A 129 -24.13 -10.96 -9.72
C PHE A 129 -24.37 -10.41 -11.14
N GLY A 130 -23.41 -10.57 -12.06
CA GLY A 130 -23.49 -10.04 -13.43
C GLY A 130 -23.98 -11.05 -14.49
N GLU A 131 -24.14 -12.33 -14.14
CA GLU A 131 -24.59 -13.39 -15.06
C GLU A 131 -26.11 -13.65 -15.00
N ASP A 132 -26.84 -13.10 -14.04
CA ASP A 132 -28.30 -13.33 -13.92
C ASP A 132 -29.18 -12.37 -14.75
N GLU A 133 -28.62 -11.32 -15.37
CA GLU A 133 -29.38 -10.39 -16.24
C GLU A 133 -29.28 -10.72 -17.74
N GLY A 134 -28.63 -11.83 -18.12
CA GLY A 134 -28.36 -12.18 -19.53
C GLY A 134 -29.24 -13.28 -20.14
N VAL A 135 -30.08 -13.98 -19.36
CA VAL A 135 -30.90 -15.12 -19.84
C VAL A 135 -32.38 -14.79 -19.78
N THR A 136 -32.80 -13.65 -20.33
CA THR A 136 -34.19 -13.39 -20.75
C THR A 136 -34.21 -12.22 -21.75
N ARG A 137 -33.70 -12.42 -22.98
CA ARG A 137 -34.13 -11.65 -24.14
C ARG A 137 -33.82 -12.32 -25.45
#